data_AF-A0A8J3X297-F1
#
_entry.id   AF-A0A8J3X297-F1
#
_cell.length_a   1.000
_cell.length_b   1.000
_cell.length_c   1.000
_cell.angle_alpha   90.00
_cell.angle_beta   90.00
_cell.angle_gamma   90.00
#
_symmetry.space_group_name_H-M   'P 1'
#
loop_
_entity.id
_entity.type
_entity.pdbx_description
1 polymer ?
#
loop_
_entity_poly.entity_id
_entity_poly.type
_entity_poly.pdbx_seq_one_letter_code
_entity_poly.pdbx_strand_id
1 'polypeptide(L)'
;MRVTTAFNRVLALPGAWVASVAFTDVGIVVGLRRRGIWLTCPCGWRTRFRYDSSRRRWRHLDFGACKVFLEADLHRVDCQSCLRVRTEQVPWARPGARHTRDFEDVAGWLAQRMGKTSVAKLLRCTWEAVDHIVSRGVAEHIDDSPGCGASGNSKSSCVTCTGSSTRPTPPTTSERGAPPRYAAASPPTKPWSGASANTSTPSSPPSSSACPTPGWKASTPRSG
;
A
#
# COMPACT_ATOMS: atom_id res chain seq x y z
N MET A 1 0.65 26.58 -7.81
CA MET A 1 1.39 25.42 -7.25
C MET A 1 1.48 24.36 -8.35
N ARG A 2 2.67 23.82 -8.67
CA ARG A 2 2.80 22.75 -9.69
C ARG A 2 2.21 21.44 -9.15
N VAL A 3 1.51 20.69 -10.00
CA VAL A 3 0.90 19.39 -9.63
C VAL A 3 1.93 18.44 -9.02
N THR A 4 3.14 18.39 -9.59
CA THR A 4 4.25 17.57 -9.07
C THR A 4 4.66 17.95 -7.64
N THR A 5 4.59 19.23 -7.25
CA THR A 5 4.90 19.68 -5.88
C THR A 5 3.86 19.22 -4.88
N ALA A 6 2.57 19.22 -5.26
CA ALA A 6 1.49 18.70 -4.42
C ALA A 6 1.67 17.19 -4.19
N PHE A 7 1.90 16.41 -5.25
CA PHE A 7 2.10 14.97 -5.14
C PHE A 7 3.37 14.58 -4.38
N ASN A 8 4.44 15.37 -4.46
CA ASN A 8 5.64 15.19 -3.62
C ASN A 8 5.31 15.28 -2.12
N ARG A 9 4.43 16.21 -1.73
CA ARG A 9 4.03 16.38 -0.33
C ARG A 9 3.00 15.34 0.12
N VAL A 10 2.02 15.04 -0.72
CA VAL A 10 0.93 14.10 -0.41
C VAL A 10 1.45 12.67 -0.29
N LEU A 11 2.27 12.21 -1.24
CA LEU A 11 2.78 10.85 -1.23
C LEU A 11 3.96 10.65 -0.28
N ALA A 12 4.70 11.72 0.02
CA ALA A 12 5.84 11.73 0.94
C ALA A 12 6.81 10.53 0.81
N LEU A 13 7.04 10.06 -0.43
CA LEU A 13 7.74 8.81 -0.67
C LEU A 13 9.21 8.92 -0.23
N PRO A 14 9.70 8.00 0.62
CA PRO A 14 11.09 8.01 1.05
C PRO A 14 12.02 7.75 -0.15
N GLY A 15 13.13 8.47 -0.26
CA GLY A 15 14.17 8.20 -1.26
C GLY A 15 13.78 8.42 -2.73
N ALA A 16 12.61 8.98 -3.03
CA ALA A 16 12.19 9.39 -4.36
C ALA A 16 11.75 10.86 -4.39
N TRP A 17 11.60 11.38 -5.61
CA TRP A 17 10.83 12.58 -5.90
C TRP A 17 9.94 12.33 -7.11
N VAL A 18 8.79 13.00 -7.14
CA VAL A 18 7.81 12.92 -8.23
C VAL A 18 8.31 13.77 -9.40
N ALA A 19 8.66 13.09 -10.49
CA ALA A 19 9.17 13.68 -11.71
C ALA A 19 8.07 14.08 -12.68
N SER A 20 7.00 13.29 -12.76
CA SER A 20 5.85 13.55 -13.61
C SER A 20 4.57 13.01 -12.99
N VAL A 21 3.44 13.60 -13.37
CA VAL A 21 2.11 13.12 -13.03
C VAL A 21 1.29 13.16 -14.30
N ALA A 22 0.71 12.03 -14.68
CA ALA A 22 -0.18 11.89 -15.82
C ALA A 22 -1.54 11.40 -15.33
N PHE A 23 -2.61 12.02 -15.83
CA PHE A 23 -3.98 11.57 -15.60
C PHE A 23 -4.39 10.72 -16.80
N THR A 24 -4.80 9.50 -16.53
CA THR A 24 -5.23 8.52 -17.54
C THR A 24 -6.61 8.00 -17.19
N ASP A 25 -7.26 7.32 -18.14
CA ASP A 25 -8.60 6.77 -17.96
C ASP A 25 -8.65 5.71 -16.84
N VAL A 26 -7.53 5.03 -16.61
CA VAL A 26 -7.39 3.98 -15.60
C VAL A 26 -7.02 4.56 -14.22
N GLY A 27 -6.59 5.82 -14.16
CA GLY A 27 -6.19 6.51 -12.93
C GLY A 27 -5.01 7.46 -13.10
N ILE A 28 -4.34 7.78 -11.99
CA ILE A 28 -3.21 8.71 -11.94
C ILE A 28 -1.92 7.89 -12.00
N VAL A 29 -1.06 8.20 -12.97
CA VAL A 29 0.28 7.61 -13.11
C VAL A 29 1.30 8.64 -12.65
N VAL A 30 2.06 8.29 -11.62
CA VAL A 30 3.08 9.15 -11.02
C VAL A 30 4.46 8.59 -11.36
N GLY A 31 5.20 9.32 -12.20
CA GLY A 31 6.58 9.01 -12.52
C GLY A 31 7.50 9.44 -11.38
N LEU A 32 8.28 8.51 -10.86
CA LEU A 32 9.22 8.71 -9.77
C LEU A 32 10.66 8.67 -10.29
N ARG A 33 11.50 9.51 -9.69
CA ARG A 33 12.95 9.44 -9.82
C ARG A 33 13.56 9.20 -8.45
N ARG A 34 14.52 8.28 -8.39
CA ARG A 34 15.30 8.03 -7.17
C ARG A 34 16.12 9.26 -6.81
N ARG A 35 16.24 9.51 -5.50
CA ARG A 35 17.07 10.58 -4.94
C ARG A 35 18.51 10.13 -4.69
N GLY A 36 18.69 8.85 -4.35
CA GLY A 36 20.00 8.28 -4.01
C GLY A 36 20.77 7.81 -5.24
N ILE A 37 22.09 7.96 -5.20
CA ILE A 37 23.01 7.43 -6.21
C ILE A 37 23.44 5.98 -5.95
N TRP A 38 23.30 5.52 -4.70
CA TRP A 38 23.64 4.16 -4.29
C TRP A 38 22.47 3.21 -4.51
N LEU A 39 22.72 2.07 -5.14
CA LEU A 39 21.79 0.97 -5.35
C LEU A 39 22.04 -0.07 -4.26
N THR A 40 20.97 -0.57 -3.65
CA THR A 40 21.07 -1.54 -2.56
C THR A 40 20.52 -2.88 -3.02
N CYS A 41 21.29 -3.95 -2.88
CA CYS A 41 20.83 -5.31 -3.07
C CYS A 41 19.97 -5.73 -1.85
N PRO A 42 18.95 -6.60 -2.02
CA PRO A 42 18.19 -7.16 -0.89
C PRO A 42 19.03 -7.83 0.21
N CYS A 43 20.28 -8.24 -0.06
CA CYS A 43 21.19 -8.75 0.98
C CYS A 43 21.90 -7.67 1.80
N GLY A 44 21.71 -6.38 1.47
CA GLY A 44 22.35 -5.25 2.14
C GLY A 44 23.57 -4.67 1.42
N TRP A 45 24.14 -5.37 0.44
CA TRP A 45 25.28 -4.87 -0.35
C TRP A 45 24.91 -3.64 -1.19
N ARG A 46 25.83 -2.67 -1.31
CA ARG A 46 25.59 -1.40 -2.00
C ARG A 46 26.58 -1.18 -3.14
N THR A 47 26.11 -0.63 -4.26
CA THR A 47 26.94 -0.25 -5.40
C THR A 47 26.42 0.99 -6.10
N ARG A 48 27.27 1.62 -6.91
CA ARG A 48 26.85 2.67 -7.86
C ARG A 48 26.67 2.13 -9.27
N PHE A 49 27.20 0.94 -9.56
CA PHE A 49 27.18 0.36 -10.89
C PHE A 49 25.81 -0.25 -11.20
N ARG A 50 25.29 0.08 -12.39
CA ARG A 50 24.02 -0.40 -12.91
C ARG A 50 24.34 -1.47 -13.95
N TYR A 51 23.82 -2.67 -13.78
CA TYR A 51 23.94 -3.71 -14.79
C TYR A 51 22.89 -3.50 -15.89
N ASP A 52 21.63 -3.37 -15.48
CA ASP A 52 20.48 -3.19 -16.38
C ASP A 52 19.41 -2.33 -15.69
N SER A 53 18.50 -1.72 -16.44
CA SER A 53 17.39 -0.93 -15.94
C SER A 53 16.08 -1.35 -16.59
N SER A 54 15.06 -1.59 -15.76
CA SER A 54 13.72 -1.95 -16.23
C SER A 54 12.69 -1.01 -15.62
N ARG A 55 11.76 -0.50 -16.44
CA ARG A 55 10.65 0.30 -15.92
C ARG A 55 9.66 -0.61 -15.21
N ARG A 56 9.33 -0.27 -13.96
CA ARG A 56 8.39 -1.04 -13.15
C ARG A 56 7.28 -0.15 -12.64
N ARG A 57 6.08 -0.73 -12.57
CA ARG A 57 4.87 -0.09 -12.08
C ARG A 57 4.40 -0.74 -10.78
N TRP A 58 4.02 0.08 -9.81
CA TRP A 58 3.38 -0.35 -8.55
C TRP A 58 2.01 0.28 -8.40
N ARG A 59 1.11 -0.46 -7.79
CA ARG A 59 -0.16 0.05 -7.30
C ARG A 59 0.03 0.69 -5.92
N HIS A 60 -0.32 1.97 -5.79
CA HIS A 60 -0.33 2.69 -4.51
C HIS A 60 -1.75 2.82 -3.95
N LEU A 61 -1.92 3.47 -2.80
CA LEU A 61 -3.24 3.80 -2.25
C LEU A 61 -4.02 4.71 -3.20
N ASP A 62 -5.35 4.64 -3.10
CA ASP A 62 -6.25 5.47 -3.90
C ASP A 62 -6.20 6.93 -3.46
N PHE A 63 -6.21 7.83 -4.45
CA PHE A 63 -6.36 9.25 -4.21
C PHE A 63 -7.78 9.65 -4.58
N GLY A 64 -8.64 9.75 -3.57
CA GLY A 64 -10.08 9.90 -3.76
C GLY A 64 -10.65 8.73 -4.58
N ALA A 65 -11.36 9.03 -5.66
CA ALA A 65 -11.91 8.01 -6.56
C ALA A 65 -10.85 7.41 -7.51
N CYS A 66 -9.68 8.03 -7.67
CA CYS A 66 -8.71 7.63 -8.68
C CYS A 66 -7.72 6.58 -8.17
N LYS A 67 -7.45 5.56 -8.99
CA LYS A 67 -6.35 4.62 -8.74
C LYS A 67 -5.02 5.32 -8.96
N VAL A 68 -4.07 5.13 -8.05
CA VAL A 68 -2.72 5.69 -8.19
C VAL A 68 -1.74 4.58 -8.53
N PHE A 69 -0.97 4.79 -9.59
CA PHE A 69 0.12 3.94 -10.03
C PHE A 69 1.43 4.72 -9.95
N LEU A 70 2.45 4.13 -9.33
CA LEU A 70 3.79 4.68 -9.30
C LEU A 70 4.62 3.99 -10.37
N GLU A 71 5.36 4.74 -11.16
CA GLU A 71 6.29 4.21 -12.16
C GLU A 71 7.69 4.72 -11.88
N ALA A 72 8.66 3.82 -11.88
CA ALA A 72 10.07 4.17 -11.71
C ALA A 72 10.94 3.21 -12.50
N ASP A 73 12.11 3.71 -12.90
CA ASP A 73 13.16 2.86 -13.45
C ASP A 73 13.87 2.15 -12.31
N LEU A 74 13.89 0.82 -12.40
CA LEU A 74 14.39 -0.06 -11.38
C LEU A 74 15.60 -0.82 -11.90
N HIS A 75 16.71 -0.69 -11.20
CA HIS A 75 18.00 -1.18 -11.66
C HIS A 75 18.26 -2.59 -11.17
N ARG A 76 18.85 -3.41 -12.04
CA ARG A 76 19.49 -4.67 -11.66
C ARG A 76 20.95 -4.37 -11.34
N VAL A 77 21.43 -4.93 -10.25
CA VAL A 77 22.79 -4.82 -9.75
C VAL A 77 23.44 -6.19 -9.79
N ASP A 78 24.68 -6.24 -10.28
CA ASP A 78 25.51 -7.43 -10.11
C ASP A 78 26.07 -7.43 -8.69
N CYS A 79 25.52 -8.30 -7.83
CA CYS A 79 25.81 -8.27 -6.41
C CYS A 79 27.01 -9.17 -6.09
N GLN A 80 28.13 -8.57 -5.69
CA GLN A 80 29.33 -9.32 -5.31
C GLN A 80 29.14 -10.22 -4.08
N SER A 81 28.23 -9.86 -3.18
CA SER A 81 27.93 -10.67 -1.99
C SER A 81 27.01 -11.85 -2.29
N CYS A 82 26.09 -11.73 -3.25
CA CYS A 82 25.20 -12.83 -3.64
C CYS A 82 25.72 -13.63 -4.84
N LEU A 83 26.80 -13.17 -5.47
CA LEU A 83 27.37 -13.71 -6.72
C LEU A 83 26.33 -13.89 -7.84
N ARG A 84 25.33 -12.99 -7.88
CA ARG A 84 24.28 -13.01 -8.91
C ARG A 84 23.64 -11.65 -9.12
N VAL A 85 23.08 -11.47 -10.31
CA VAL A 85 22.29 -10.28 -10.65
C VAL A 85 21.00 -10.26 -9.83
N ARG A 86 20.81 -9.16 -9.10
CA ARG A 86 19.66 -8.91 -8.24
C ARG A 86 19.00 -7.61 -8.61
N THR A 87 17.70 -7.57 -8.42
CA THR A 87 16.92 -6.35 -8.53
C THR A 87 17.17 -5.46 -7.31
N GLU A 88 17.43 -4.16 -7.51
CA GLU A 88 17.64 -3.21 -6.42
C GLU A 88 16.43 -3.15 -5.47
N GLN A 89 16.72 -2.88 -4.21
CA GLN A 89 15.72 -2.57 -3.20
C GLN A 89 15.38 -1.08 -3.27
N VAL A 90 14.09 -0.79 -3.42
CA VAL A 90 13.56 0.57 -3.34
C VAL A 90 12.90 0.79 -1.97
N PRO A 91 12.98 1.99 -1.40
CA PRO A 91 12.46 2.25 -0.05
C PRO A 91 10.92 2.31 0.04
N TRP A 92 10.21 2.53 -1.07
CA TRP A 92 8.74 2.60 -1.10
C TRP A 92 8.04 1.29 -1.51
N ALA A 93 8.77 0.23 -1.87
CA ALA A 93 8.18 -1.05 -2.25
C ALA A 93 9.07 -2.23 -1.88
N ARG A 94 8.47 -3.36 -1.50
CA ARG A 94 9.22 -4.57 -1.17
C ARG A 94 9.81 -5.24 -2.42
N PRO A 95 10.91 -5.99 -2.31
CA PRO A 95 11.47 -6.74 -3.44
C PRO A 95 10.41 -7.65 -4.08
N GLY A 96 10.25 -7.55 -5.40
CA GLY A 96 9.29 -8.36 -6.15
C GLY A 96 7.81 -7.95 -5.99
N ALA A 97 7.48 -6.98 -5.13
CA ALA A 97 6.11 -6.51 -4.95
C ALA A 97 5.55 -5.83 -6.20
N ARG A 98 4.22 -5.92 -6.37
CA ARG A 98 3.43 -5.13 -7.33
C ARG A 98 2.69 -3.96 -6.66
N HIS A 99 2.72 -3.91 -5.33
CA HIS A 99 2.12 -2.87 -4.51
C HIS A 99 3.21 -2.11 -3.78
N THR A 100 2.93 -0.87 -3.42
CA THR A 100 3.82 -0.06 -2.56
C THR A 100 3.73 -0.50 -1.12
N ARG A 101 4.76 -0.23 -0.31
CA ARG A 101 4.80 -0.58 1.12
C ARG A 101 3.59 -0.01 1.88
N ASP A 102 3.24 1.26 1.65
CA ASP A 102 2.09 1.87 2.33
C ASP A 102 0.75 1.20 1.95
N PHE A 103 0.62 0.69 0.72
CA PHE A 103 -0.56 -0.08 0.32
C PHE A 103 -0.60 -1.43 1.03
N GLU A 104 0.55 -2.12 1.10
CA GLU A 104 0.67 -3.41 1.78
C GLU A 104 0.40 -3.27 3.28
N ASP A 105 0.86 -2.18 3.91
CA ASP A 105 0.67 -1.89 5.33
C ASP A 105 -0.82 -1.66 5.67
N VAL A 106 -1.55 -0.89 4.85
CA VAL A 106 -3.01 -0.70 5.01
C VAL A 106 -3.76 -2.01 4.77
N ALA A 107 -3.41 -2.76 3.73
CA ALA A 107 -4.04 -4.04 3.43
C ALA A 107 -3.84 -5.05 4.58
N GLY A 108 -2.62 -5.12 5.13
CA GLY A 108 -2.30 -5.96 6.28
C GLY A 108 -3.07 -5.54 7.54
N TRP A 109 -3.14 -4.23 7.82
CA TRP A 109 -3.90 -3.70 8.96
C TRP A 109 -5.41 -3.99 8.85
N LEU A 110 -5.98 -3.86 7.65
CA LEU A 110 -7.39 -4.18 7.38
C LEU A 110 -7.67 -5.69 7.49
N ALA A 111 -6.74 -6.53 7.04
CA ALA A 111 -6.88 -7.99 7.10
C ALA A 111 -6.96 -8.53 8.53
N GLN A 112 -6.49 -7.78 9.54
CA GLN A 112 -6.65 -8.14 10.95
C GLN A 112 -8.10 -7.96 11.46
N ARG A 113 -8.91 -7.14 10.78
CA ARG A 113 -10.26 -6.74 11.25
C ARG A 113 -11.37 -7.20 10.32
N MET A 114 -11.06 -7.47 9.06
CA MET A 114 -12.01 -7.76 7.99
C MET A 114 -11.60 -9.01 7.22
N GLY A 115 -12.58 -9.71 6.63
CA GLY A 115 -12.31 -10.80 5.70
C GLY A 115 -11.59 -10.32 4.43
N LYS A 116 -10.73 -11.18 3.86
CA LYS A 116 -9.90 -10.87 2.68
C LYS A 116 -10.72 -10.33 1.50
N THR A 117 -11.92 -10.87 1.26
CA THR A 117 -12.83 -10.42 0.20
C THR A 117 -13.32 -8.99 0.39
N SER A 118 -13.62 -8.59 1.63
CA SER A 118 -14.07 -7.22 1.95
C SER A 118 -12.93 -6.22 1.79
N VAL A 119 -11.71 -6.61 2.19
CA VAL A 119 -10.49 -5.80 1.97
C VAL A 119 -10.21 -5.63 0.47
N ALA A 120 -10.32 -6.71 -0.30
CA ALA A 120 -10.11 -6.68 -1.75
C ALA A 120 -11.09 -5.72 -2.45
N LYS A 121 -12.36 -5.75 -2.06
CA LYS A 121 -13.38 -4.81 -2.55
C LYS A 121 -13.06 -3.36 -2.17
N LEU A 122 -12.70 -3.10 -0.92
CA LEU A 122 -12.38 -1.76 -0.42
C LEU A 122 -11.16 -1.15 -1.13
N LEU A 123 -10.07 -1.92 -1.30
CA LEU A 123 -8.83 -1.47 -1.94
C LEU A 123 -8.83 -1.60 -3.46
N ARG A 124 -9.92 -2.14 -4.03
CA ARG A 124 -10.13 -2.37 -5.46
C ARG A 124 -9.00 -3.22 -6.07
N CYS A 125 -8.63 -4.28 -5.36
CA CYS A 125 -7.64 -5.29 -5.75
C CYS A 125 -8.25 -6.70 -5.73
N THR A 126 -7.47 -7.71 -6.12
CA THR A 126 -7.93 -9.10 -6.07
C THR A 126 -7.70 -9.70 -4.69
N TRP A 127 -8.46 -10.73 -4.33
CA TRP A 127 -8.31 -11.38 -3.02
C TRP A 127 -6.96 -12.10 -2.90
N GLU A 128 -6.42 -12.64 -4.00
CA GLU A 128 -5.08 -13.24 -4.07
C GLU A 128 -3.99 -12.19 -3.80
N ALA A 129 -4.19 -10.95 -4.26
CA ALA A 129 -3.26 -9.87 -3.94
C ALA A 129 -3.21 -9.59 -2.44
N VAL A 130 -4.37 -9.57 -1.77
CA VAL A 130 -4.45 -9.42 -0.31
C VAL A 130 -3.78 -10.60 0.39
N ASP A 131 -4.04 -11.82 -0.07
CA ASP A 131 -3.45 -13.04 0.49
C ASP A 131 -1.92 -13.05 0.40
N HIS A 132 -1.36 -12.69 -0.76
CA HIS A 132 0.08 -12.56 -0.95
C HIS A 132 0.71 -11.47 -0.08
N ILE A 133 0.00 -10.35 0.13
CA ILE A 133 0.46 -9.27 1.00
C ILE A 133 0.53 -9.75 2.44
N VAL A 134 -0.54 -10.38 2.94
CA VAL A 134 -0.58 -10.91 4.32
C VAL A 134 0.48 -11.97 4.52
N SER A 135 0.60 -12.92 3.60
CA SER A 135 1.62 -13.99 3.67
C SER A 135 3.04 -13.42 3.72
N ARG A 136 3.32 -12.37 2.93
CA ARG A 136 4.63 -11.70 2.95
C ARG A 136 4.87 -10.92 4.25
N GLY A 137 3.87 -10.20 4.75
CA GLY A 137 4.01 -9.44 6.01
C GLY A 137 4.23 -10.36 7.21
N VAL A 138 3.55 -11.51 7.24
CA VAL A 138 3.74 -12.53 8.28
C VAL A 138 5.16 -13.11 8.23
N ALA A 139 5.69 -13.41 7.04
CA ALA A 139 7.05 -13.92 6.90
C ALA A 139 8.11 -12.95 7.48
N GLU A 140 7.99 -11.65 7.22
CA GLU A 140 8.91 -10.64 7.79
C GLU A 140 8.85 -10.60 9.33
N HIS A 141 7.66 -10.68 9.93
CA HIS A 141 7.51 -10.58 11.39
C HIS A 141 7.85 -11.88 12.15
N ILE A 142 7.73 -13.04 11.51
CA ILE A 142 8.17 -14.30 12.12
C ILE A 142 9.71 -14.33 12.21
N ASP A 143 10.41 -13.81 11.20
CA ASP A 143 11.88 -13.77 11.16
C ASP A 143 12.48 -12.71 12.12
N ASP A 144 11.71 -11.66 12.45
CA ASP A 144 12.11 -10.59 13.39
C ASP A 144 11.88 -10.95 14.87
N SER A 145 11.15 -12.03 15.16
CA SER A 145 11.09 -12.55 16.53
C SER A 145 12.46 -13.17 16.85
N PRO A 146 13.14 -12.78 17.95
CA PRO A 146 14.30 -13.53 18.44
C PRO A 146 13.79 -14.88 19.00
N GLY A 147 13.38 -15.76 18.09
CA GLY A 147 13.01 -17.13 18.36
C GLY A 147 14.29 -17.92 18.51
N CYS A 148 14.49 -18.43 19.72
CA CYS A 148 15.45 -19.46 20.10
C CYS A 148 15.92 -20.31 18.90
N GLY A 149 17.22 -20.28 18.61
CA GLY A 149 17.81 -20.94 17.45
C GLY A 149 17.54 -22.44 17.45
N ALA A 150 16.63 -22.89 16.61
CA ALA A 150 16.51 -24.30 16.25
C ALA A 150 17.43 -24.59 15.07
N SER A 151 18.74 -24.72 15.35
CA SER A 151 19.64 -25.42 14.43
C SER A 151 19.65 -26.91 14.77
N GLY A 152 19.49 -27.75 13.76
CA GLY A 152 20.01 -29.12 13.80
C GLY A 152 19.02 -30.22 14.18
N ASN A 153 18.92 -31.17 13.26
CA ASN A 153 18.39 -32.52 13.42
C ASN A 153 18.65 -33.20 14.79
N SER A 154 17.67 -33.18 15.68
CA SER A 154 17.50 -34.29 16.63
C SER A 154 16.05 -34.36 17.06
N LYS A 155 15.38 -35.47 16.69
CA LYS A 155 14.14 -35.88 17.33
C LYS A 155 14.48 -36.23 18.78
N SER A 156 14.35 -35.27 19.69
CA SER A 156 14.27 -35.56 21.11
C SER A 156 13.78 -34.34 21.88
N SER A 157 12.52 -34.41 22.29
CA SER A 157 12.06 -33.96 23.61
C SER A 157 12.32 -32.49 23.96
N CYS A 158 11.40 -31.61 23.59
CA CYS A 158 11.13 -30.40 24.38
C CYS A 158 9.85 -30.65 25.19
N VAL A 159 10.02 -30.88 26.50
CA VAL A 159 8.99 -31.31 27.47
C VAL A 159 8.13 -30.14 28.01
N THR A 160 8.33 -28.91 27.54
CA THR A 160 7.58 -27.74 28.05
C THR A 160 6.30 -27.40 27.29
N CYS A 161 5.92 -28.20 26.28
CA CYS A 161 4.64 -28.04 25.57
C CYS A 161 3.54 -28.95 26.15
N THR A 162 3.30 -28.90 27.46
CA THR A 162 2.11 -29.49 28.09
C THR A 162 1.40 -28.41 28.90
N GLY A 163 0.43 -27.74 28.27
CA GLY A 163 -0.36 -26.72 28.96
C GLY A 163 -1.48 -26.12 28.11
N SER A 164 -2.65 -26.75 28.17
CA SER A 164 -4.00 -26.19 27.97
C SER A 164 -4.28 -25.35 26.71
N SER A 165 -4.95 -26.01 25.76
CA SER A 165 -5.91 -25.41 24.83
C SER A 165 -6.83 -24.42 25.56
N THR A 166 -6.51 -23.13 25.45
CA THR A 166 -7.43 -22.05 25.78
C THR A 166 -7.63 -21.30 24.48
N ARG A 167 -8.86 -21.32 23.96
CA ARG A 167 -9.24 -20.55 22.78
C ARG A 167 -8.86 -19.08 23.04
N PRO A 168 -8.04 -18.43 22.20
CA PRO A 168 -7.71 -17.03 22.41
C PRO A 168 -9.00 -16.20 22.36
N THR A 169 -9.28 -15.46 23.43
CA THR A 169 -10.28 -14.42 23.46
C THR A 169 -9.92 -13.36 22.42
N PRO A 170 -10.88 -12.82 21.66
CA PRO A 170 -10.59 -11.73 20.73
C PRO A 170 -10.07 -10.52 21.52
N PRO A 171 -9.03 -9.83 21.04
CA PRO A 171 -8.43 -8.71 21.76
C PRO A 171 -9.43 -7.57 21.94
N THR A 172 -9.47 -7.02 23.14
CA THR A 172 -10.27 -5.85 23.52
C THR A 172 -9.84 -4.63 22.70
N THR A 173 -10.76 -3.69 22.49
CA THR A 173 -10.63 -2.52 21.61
C THR A 173 -9.34 -1.69 21.77
N SER A 174 -8.67 -1.74 22.92
CA SER A 174 -7.45 -1.00 23.23
C SER A 174 -6.16 -1.56 22.62
N GLU A 175 -6.12 -2.82 22.19
CA GLU A 175 -4.91 -3.46 21.62
C GLU A 175 -4.81 -3.33 20.10
N ARG A 176 -5.79 -2.66 19.49
CA ARG A 176 -5.84 -2.39 18.05
C ARG A 176 -4.79 -1.32 17.70
N GLY A 177 -3.54 -1.75 17.59
CA GLY A 177 -2.39 -0.94 17.19
C GLY A 177 -2.72 0.02 16.05
N ALA A 178 -2.19 1.24 16.18
CA ALA A 178 -2.30 2.31 15.20
C ALA A 178 -1.85 1.79 13.81
N PRO A 179 -2.47 2.27 12.72
CA PRO A 179 -2.05 1.87 11.38
C PRO A 179 -0.57 2.26 11.14
N PRO A 180 0.24 1.46 10.44
CA PRO A 180 1.66 1.74 10.26
C PRO A 180 1.90 3.09 9.55
N ARG A 181 2.95 3.80 9.97
CA ARG A 181 3.48 5.07 9.40
C ARG A 181 2.60 6.32 9.38
N TYR A 182 1.33 6.26 9.75
CA TYR A 182 0.51 7.49 9.94
C TYR A 182 0.61 8.08 11.35
N ALA A 183 1.64 7.71 12.13
CA ALA A 183 1.93 8.36 13.39
C ALA A 183 2.63 9.71 13.12
N ALA A 184 1.88 10.79 13.38
CA ALA A 184 2.34 12.18 13.54
C ALA A 184 2.93 12.89 12.31
N ALA A 185 2.10 13.17 11.30
CA ALA A 185 2.18 14.48 10.66
C ALA A 185 1.30 15.43 11.49
N SER A 186 1.88 16.07 12.51
CA SER A 186 1.19 17.16 13.21
C SER A 186 0.79 18.23 12.18
N PRO A 187 -0.48 18.69 12.15
CA PRO A 187 -0.85 19.81 11.29
C PRO A 187 0.02 21.02 11.64
N PRO A 188 0.40 21.87 10.67
CA PRO A 188 1.12 23.10 10.98
C PRO A 188 0.27 23.92 11.96
N THR A 189 0.81 24.18 13.15
CA THR A 189 0.16 24.83 14.30
C THR A 189 -0.05 26.34 14.12
N LYS A 190 -0.16 26.83 12.88
CA LYS A 190 -0.54 28.24 12.68
C LYS A 190 -2.04 28.34 12.46
N PRO A 191 -2.79 28.95 13.40
CA PRO A 191 -4.19 29.25 13.14
C PRO A 191 -4.27 30.19 11.93
N TRP A 192 -5.22 29.88 11.04
CA TRP A 192 -5.63 30.78 9.97
C TRP A 192 -6.31 31.99 10.62
N SER A 193 -5.56 33.08 10.80
CA SER A 193 -6.12 34.37 11.22
C SER A 193 -6.90 34.97 10.05
N GLY A 194 -8.22 34.92 10.11
CA GLY A 194 -9.09 35.70 9.23
C GLY A 194 -10.11 34.89 8.46
N ALA A 195 -11.26 34.66 9.10
CA ALA A 195 -12.57 34.61 8.47
C ALA A 195 -13.63 34.51 9.58
N SER A 196 -13.99 35.64 10.19
CA SER A 196 -15.31 35.76 10.82
C SER A 196 -16.33 35.79 9.69
N ALA A 197 -17.11 34.72 9.55
CA ALA A 197 -18.28 34.69 8.69
C ALA A 197 -19.47 34.24 9.52
N ASN A 198 -20.42 35.17 9.63
CA ASN A 198 -21.64 35.08 10.42
C ASN A 198 -22.48 33.88 10.00
N THR A 199 -22.85 33.04 10.96
CA THR A 199 -23.81 31.95 10.77
C THR A 199 -25.20 32.54 10.62
N SER A 200 -25.67 32.70 9.39
CA SER A 200 -27.09 32.85 9.09
C SER A 200 -27.58 31.54 8.47
N THR A 201 -28.34 30.78 9.24
CA THR A 201 -29.05 29.57 8.83
C THR A 201 -30.10 29.91 7.77
N PRO A 202 -30.16 29.21 6.64
CA PRO A 202 -31.40 29.10 5.88
C PRO A 202 -31.98 27.69 6.03
N SER A 203 -33.24 27.73 6.44
CA SER A 203 -34.27 26.69 6.53
C SER A 203 -34.32 25.74 5.34
N SER A 204 -34.68 24.49 5.63
CA SER A 204 -34.95 23.38 4.71
C SER A 204 -35.83 23.73 3.50
N PRO A 205 -35.65 23.05 2.34
CA PRO A 205 -36.69 22.97 1.32
C PRO A 205 -37.48 21.64 1.39
N PRO A 206 -38.72 21.62 0.84
CA PRO A 206 -39.69 20.54 1.03
C PRO A 206 -39.54 19.36 0.05
N SER A 207 -40.35 18.34 0.34
CA SER A 207 -40.53 17.06 -0.32
C SER A 207 -40.93 17.09 -1.80
N SER A 208 -40.55 16.01 -2.48
CA SER A 208 -41.20 15.33 -3.63
C SER A 208 -41.26 16.02 -5.00
N SER A 209 -40.56 15.42 -5.97
CA SER A 209 -41.13 15.12 -7.29
C SER A 209 -40.33 14.00 -7.98
N ALA A 210 -41.05 12.99 -8.45
CA ALA A 210 -40.57 11.79 -9.10
C ALA A 210 -39.77 12.05 -10.39
N CYS A 211 -38.72 11.26 -10.63
CA CYS A 211 -38.07 11.14 -11.94
C CYS A 211 -38.74 10.02 -12.75
N PRO A 212 -39.06 10.22 -14.04
CA PRO A 212 -39.56 9.15 -14.90
C PRO A 212 -38.43 8.19 -15.32
N THR A 213 -38.73 6.90 -15.31
CA THR A 213 -37.90 5.78 -15.79
C THR A 213 -37.80 5.79 -17.32
N PRO A 214 -36.61 5.62 -17.92
CA PRO A 214 -36.50 5.31 -19.34
C PRO A 214 -36.78 3.82 -19.59
N GLY A 215 -37.85 3.53 -20.33
CA GLY A 215 -38.20 2.18 -20.78
C GLY A 215 -37.26 1.70 -21.89
N TRP A 216 -36.46 0.67 -21.60
CA TRP A 216 -35.76 -0.11 -22.62
C TRP A 216 -36.73 -1.10 -23.27
N LYS A 217 -37.02 -0.91 -24.57
CA LYS A 217 -37.62 -1.95 -25.42
C LYS A 217 -36.50 -2.69 -26.14
N ALA A 218 -36.39 -4.00 -25.86
CA ALA A 218 -35.56 -4.91 -26.63
C ALA A 218 -36.21 -5.16 -28.00
N SER A 219 -35.44 -4.98 -29.08
CA SER A 219 -35.81 -5.35 -30.44
C SER A 219 -35.15 -6.68 -30.79
N THR A 220 -35.94 -7.72 -31.00
CA THR A 220 -35.50 -9.02 -31.51
C THR A 220 -35.33 -8.94 -33.03
N PRO A 221 -34.26 -9.45 -33.64
CA PRO A 221 -34.21 -9.59 -35.10
C PRO A 221 -34.98 -10.83 -35.54
N ARG A 222 -35.87 -10.63 -36.52
CA ARG A 222 -36.61 -11.67 -37.24
C ARG A 222 -35.75 -12.16 -38.39
N SER A 223 -35.65 -13.48 -38.50
CA SER A 223 -35.05 -14.21 -39.61
C SER A 223 -35.75 -13.90 -40.94
N GLY A 224 -34.91 -13.72 -41.97
CA GLY A 224 -35.25 -13.66 -43.39
C GLY A 224 -33.99 -13.97 -44.16
#